data_AF-A0A1G5ICB2-F1
#
_entry.id   AF-A0A1G5ICB2-F1
#
_cell.length_a   1.000
_cell.length_b   1.000
_cell.length_c   1.000
_cell.angle_alpha   90.00
_cell.angle_beta   90.00
_cell.angle_gamma   90.00
#
_symmetry.space_group_name_H-M   'P 1'
#
loop_
_entity.id
_entity.type
_entity.pdbx_description
1 polymer ?
#
loop_
_entity_poly.entity_id
_entity_poly.type
_entity_poly.pdbx_seq_one_letter_code
_entity_poly.pdbx_strand_id
1 'polypeptide(L)'
;MINKVTKYLYIAFLSLASLCLLCLLLALIRLILPKVSLTDWDLLAFTGSMIAAVVTYMGIRAPILSQRKDQLMTRYSSIIKVLTLYSKKTRRIIFMTEFYNSLKEHEVTKERLQEQATVIKEYIENVSDLFAEIVNDVDLLTFENIEFKIRSLYGFINHYEAIDTHIQNYDSDSFFVFDIKDYLKQSKELEQYLVVYQQSLLVKYNEIRNRSVFRLTDPFKDII
;
A
#
# COMPACT_ATOMS: atom_id res chain seq x y z
N MET A 1 -30.17 8.76 19.39
CA MET A 1 -29.94 9.83 18.38
C MET A 1 -29.83 11.14 19.15
N ILE A 2 -28.63 11.70 19.32
CA ILE A 2 -28.45 12.94 20.11
C ILE A 2 -29.12 14.08 19.34
N ASN A 3 -30.10 14.72 19.98
CA ASN A 3 -30.90 15.79 19.39
C ASN A 3 -29.99 16.98 19.02
N LYS A 4 -30.25 17.67 17.91
CA LYS A 4 -29.37 18.78 17.45
C LYS A 4 -29.19 19.85 18.53
N VAL A 5 -30.25 20.10 19.31
CA VAL A 5 -30.28 21.05 20.43
C VAL A 5 -29.35 20.64 21.58
N THR A 6 -29.32 19.35 21.96
CA THR A 6 -28.43 18.88 23.03
C THR A 6 -26.97 18.97 22.64
N LYS A 7 -26.63 18.83 21.35
CA LYS A 7 -25.27 19.05 20.85
C LYS A 7 -24.82 20.51 20.99
N TYR A 8 -25.68 21.47 20.66
CA TYR A 8 -25.36 22.90 20.80
C TYR A 8 -25.23 23.33 22.26
N LEU A 9 -26.12 22.85 23.13
CA LEU A 9 -26.01 23.07 24.58
C LEU A 9 -24.70 22.52 25.16
N TYR A 10 -24.27 21.34 24.70
CA TYR A 10 -23.00 20.76 25.13
C TYR A 10 -21.80 21.60 24.70
N ILE A 11 -21.79 22.08 23.45
CA ILE A 11 -20.72 22.95 22.93
C ILE A 11 -20.68 24.27 23.72
N ALA A 12 -21.84 24.90 23.94
CA ALA A 12 -21.94 26.15 24.67
C ALA A 12 -21.44 26.00 26.12
N PHE A 13 -21.87 24.93 26.81
CA PHE A 13 -21.39 24.63 28.16
C PHE A 13 -19.88 24.39 28.20
N LEU A 14 -19.33 23.64 27.23
CA LEU A 14 -17.89 23.38 27.16
C LEU A 14 -17.08 24.66 26.92
N SER A 15 -17.57 25.55 26.05
CA SER A 15 -16.93 26.85 25.80
C SER A 15 -16.99 27.77 27.00
N LEU A 16 -18.08 27.72 27.77
CA LEU A 16 -18.22 28.54 28.98
C LEU A 16 -17.31 28.02 30.10
N ALA A 17 -17.23 26.69 30.25
CA ALA A 17 -16.35 26.04 31.21
C ALA A 17 -14.88 26.32 30.90
N SER A 18 -14.47 26.25 29.62
CA SER A 18 -13.08 26.56 29.23
C SER A 18 -12.73 28.03 29.44
N LEU A 19 -13.68 28.95 29.20
CA LEU A 19 -13.50 30.37 29.49
C LEU A 19 -13.32 30.62 30.99
N CYS A 20 -14.14 29.99 31.85
CA CYS A 20 -13.96 30.07 33.30
C CYS A 20 -12.61 29.50 33.77
N LEU A 21 -12.17 28.39 33.18
CA LEU A 21 -10.88 27.78 33.49
C LEU A 21 -9.72 28.72 33.11
N LEU A 22 -9.81 29.39 31.96
CA LEU A 22 -8.84 30.38 31.52
C LEU A 22 -8.81 31.60 32.46
N CYS A 23 -9.97 32.08 32.92
CA CYS A 23 -10.04 33.16 33.92
C CYS A 23 -9.39 32.77 35.26
N LEU A 24 -9.63 31.54 35.74
CA LEU A 24 -9.00 31.02 36.96
C LEU A 24 -7.48 30.93 36.83
N LEU A 25 -6.99 30.46 35.68
CA LEU A 25 -5.57 30.33 35.39
C LEU A 25 -4.87 31.70 35.36
N LEU A 26 -5.52 32.71 34.79
CA LEU A 26 -5.05 34.10 34.81
C LEU A 26 -5.01 34.70 36.22
N ALA A 27 -6.04 34.45 37.04
CA ALA A 27 -6.08 34.89 38.43
C ALA A 27 -4.94 34.23 39.25
N LEU A 28 -4.67 32.96 39.00
CA LEU A 28 -3.63 32.19 39.69
C LEU A 28 -2.22 32.65 39.29
N ILE A 29 -1.99 33.00 38.01
CA ILE A 29 -0.74 33.61 37.55
C ILE A 29 -0.49 34.97 38.24
N ARG A 30 -1.52 35.81 38.37
CA ARG A 30 -1.41 37.10 39.09
C ARG A 30 -1.06 36.94 40.57
N LEU A 31 -1.54 35.87 41.21
CA LEU A 31 -1.28 35.58 42.62
C LEU A 31 0.16 35.08 42.85
N ILE A 32 0.71 34.28 41.93
CA ILE A 32 2.07 33.70 42.05
C ILE A 32 3.16 34.67 41.58
N LEU A 33 2.88 35.54 40.59
CA LEU A 33 3.82 36.50 40.02
C LEU A 33 3.34 37.95 40.19
N PRO A 34 3.26 38.49 41.43
CA PRO A 34 2.71 39.82 41.71
C PRO A 34 3.51 40.99 41.11
N LYS A 35 4.74 40.73 40.63
CA LYS A 35 5.62 41.74 40.00
C LYS A 35 5.44 41.87 38.48
N VAL A 36 4.64 41.01 37.84
CA VAL A 36 4.40 41.09 36.40
C VAL A 36 3.12 41.89 36.17
N SER A 37 3.26 43.15 35.78
CA SER A 37 2.12 43.99 35.36
C SER A 37 1.63 43.54 33.99
N LEU A 38 0.83 42.47 33.96
CA LEU A 38 0.11 42.05 32.75
C LEU A 38 -0.91 43.13 32.39
N THR A 39 -0.64 43.87 31.31
CA THR A 39 -1.59 44.84 30.77
C THR A 39 -2.68 44.12 29.98
N ASP A 40 -3.85 44.74 29.84
CA ASP A 40 -4.96 44.14 29.06
C ASP A 40 -4.55 43.87 27.60
N TRP A 41 -3.59 44.63 27.08
CA TRP A 41 -2.98 44.43 25.76
C TRP A 41 -2.16 43.13 25.67
N ASP A 42 -1.43 42.75 26.72
CA ASP A 42 -0.68 41.50 26.77
C ASP A 42 -1.62 40.28 26.80
N LEU A 43 -2.74 40.42 27.52
CA LEU A 43 -3.78 39.41 27.59
C LEU A 43 -4.49 39.22 26.24
N LEU A 44 -4.79 40.33 25.57
CA LEU A 44 -5.36 40.35 24.23
C LEU A 44 -4.40 39.74 23.20
N ALA A 45 -3.11 40.07 23.29
CA ALA A 45 -2.08 39.49 22.41
C ALA A 45 -1.90 37.99 22.64
N PHE A 46 -1.89 37.54 23.90
CA PHE A 46 -1.80 36.12 24.24
C PHE A 46 -3.01 35.32 23.74
N THR A 47 -4.23 35.79 24.03
CA THR A 47 -5.47 35.14 23.57
C THR A 47 -5.58 35.17 22.04
N GLY A 48 -5.23 36.29 21.41
CA GLY A 48 -5.12 36.41 19.95
C GLY A 48 -4.13 35.41 19.35
N SER A 49 -2.97 35.21 19.97
CA SER A 49 -1.97 34.23 19.52
C SER A 49 -2.45 32.78 19.65
N MET A 50 -3.17 32.44 20.74
CA MET A 50 -3.78 31.11 20.91
C MET A 50 -4.87 30.85 19.86
N ILE A 51 -5.74 31.83 19.61
CA ILE A 51 -6.78 31.72 18.57
C ILE A 51 -6.12 31.57 17.20
N ALA A 52 -5.11 32.38 16.88
CA ALA A 52 -4.37 32.28 15.63
C ALA A 52 -3.73 30.89 15.48
N ALA A 53 -3.08 30.35 16.51
CA ALA A 53 -2.51 29.01 16.48
C ALA A 53 -3.56 27.91 16.22
N VAL A 54 -4.73 28.00 16.85
CA VAL A 54 -5.85 27.07 16.62
C VAL A 54 -6.38 27.20 15.18
N VAL A 55 -6.56 28.42 14.68
CA VAL A 55 -7.01 28.69 13.31
C VAL A 55 -6.01 28.19 12.29
N THR A 56 -4.71 28.42 12.48
CA THR A 56 -3.66 27.89 11.59
C THR A 56 -3.63 26.36 11.63
N TYR A 57 -3.78 25.75 12.80
CA TYR A 57 -3.83 24.30 12.93
C TYR A 57 -5.04 23.69 12.21
N MET A 58 -6.24 24.24 12.42
CA MET A 58 -7.47 23.77 11.79
C MET A 58 -7.58 24.14 10.31
N GLY A 59 -7.07 25.30 9.91
CA GLY A 59 -7.22 25.87 8.57
C GLY A 59 -6.11 25.46 7.59
N ILE A 60 -4.92 25.11 8.07
CA ILE A 60 -3.78 24.74 7.20
C ILE A 60 -3.37 23.30 7.46
N ARG A 61 -3.00 22.96 8.71
CA ARG A 61 -2.40 21.67 9.02
C ARG A 61 -3.38 20.51 8.85
N ALA A 62 -4.60 20.63 9.36
CA ALA A 62 -5.61 19.57 9.24
C ALA A 62 -5.99 19.28 7.77
N PRO A 63 -6.24 20.28 6.89
CA PRO A 63 -6.46 20.06 5.47
C PRO A 63 -5.28 19.40 4.76
N ILE A 64 -4.03 19.83 5.02
CA ILE A 64 -2.84 19.22 4.42
C ILE A 64 -2.73 17.74 4.82
N LEU A 65 -2.95 17.42 6.10
CA LEU A 65 -2.93 16.04 6.58
C LEU A 65 -4.06 15.20 5.98
N SER A 66 -5.25 15.78 5.81
CA SER A 66 -6.38 15.13 5.14
C SER A 66 -6.07 14.85 3.67
N GLN A 67 -5.55 15.84 2.94
CA GLN A 67 -5.16 15.70 1.54
C GLN A 67 -4.09 14.62 1.35
N ARG A 68 -3.06 14.61 2.21
CA ARG A 68 -2.03 13.55 2.19
C ARG A 68 -2.62 12.17 2.44
N LYS A 69 -3.53 12.06 3.41
CA LYS A 69 -4.25 10.81 3.69
C LYS A 69 -5.04 10.34 2.45
N ASP A 70 -5.81 11.23 1.83
CA ASP A 70 -6.62 10.91 0.66
C ASP A 70 -5.76 10.52 -0.56
N GLN A 71 -4.64 11.21 -0.77
CA GLN A 71 -3.65 10.88 -1.80
C GLN A 71 -3.07 9.48 -1.59
N LEU A 72 -2.63 9.15 -0.36
CA LEU A 72 -2.10 7.82 -0.03
C LEU A 72 -3.15 6.72 -0.20
N MET A 73 -4.38 6.96 0.25
CA MET A 73 -5.48 6.02 0.08
C MET A 73 -5.80 5.78 -1.40
N THR A 74 -5.79 6.83 -2.21
CA THR A 74 -6.03 6.74 -3.66
C THR A 74 -4.93 5.93 -4.34
N ARG A 75 -3.66 6.21 -4.02
CA ARG A 75 -2.50 5.45 -4.53
C ARG A 75 -2.61 3.97 -4.20
N TYR A 76 -2.78 3.61 -2.93
CA TYR A 76 -2.92 2.21 -2.54
C TYR A 76 -4.13 1.54 -3.17
N SER A 77 -5.29 2.21 -3.21
CA SER A 77 -6.48 1.65 -3.85
C SER A 77 -6.28 1.41 -5.35
N SER A 78 -5.52 2.27 -6.04
CA SER A 78 -5.21 2.10 -7.47
C SER A 78 -4.37 0.85 -7.67
N ILE A 79 -3.23 0.76 -6.98
CA ILE A 79 -2.30 -0.38 -7.09
C ILE A 79 -3.01 -1.70 -6.75
N ILE A 80 -3.79 -1.75 -5.66
CA ILE A 80 -4.52 -2.95 -5.26
C ILE A 80 -5.51 -3.41 -6.35
N LYS A 81 -6.22 -2.47 -6.99
CA LYS A 81 -7.16 -2.81 -8.08
C LYS A 81 -6.42 -3.41 -9.26
N VAL A 82 -5.30 -2.81 -9.67
CA VAL A 82 -4.46 -3.30 -10.77
C VAL A 82 -3.91 -4.69 -10.43
N LEU A 83 -3.30 -4.87 -9.25
CA LEU A 83 -2.80 -6.18 -8.79
C LEU A 83 -3.91 -7.25 -8.74
N THR A 84 -5.12 -6.89 -8.29
CA THR A 84 -6.27 -7.81 -8.29
C THR A 84 -6.68 -8.19 -9.72
N LEU A 85 -6.66 -7.19 -10.62
CA LEU A 85 -6.72 -7.29 -12.07
C LEU A 85 -5.92 -8.48 -12.61
N TYR A 86 -4.63 -8.33 -12.42
CA TYR A 86 -3.62 -9.21 -12.96
C TYR A 86 -3.59 -10.56 -12.27
N SER A 87 -3.69 -10.62 -10.94
CA SER A 87 -3.72 -11.92 -10.23
C SER A 87 -4.87 -12.81 -10.71
N LYS A 88 -6.03 -12.24 -11.10
CA LYS A 88 -7.11 -13.03 -11.72
C LYS A 88 -6.71 -13.61 -13.09
N LYS A 89 -5.96 -12.88 -13.90
CA LYS A 89 -5.47 -13.33 -15.21
C LYS A 89 -4.37 -14.38 -15.06
N THR A 90 -3.46 -14.19 -14.10
CA THR A 90 -2.24 -15.00 -13.94
C THR A 90 -2.42 -16.20 -13.02
N ARG A 91 -3.50 -16.29 -12.24
CA ARG A 91 -3.74 -17.36 -11.24
C ARG A 91 -3.54 -18.78 -11.77
N ARG A 92 -3.78 -19.01 -13.07
CA ARG A 92 -3.58 -20.31 -13.73
C ARG A 92 -2.16 -20.85 -13.52
N ILE A 93 -1.15 -20.00 -13.40
CA ILE A 93 0.25 -20.41 -13.19
C ILE A 93 0.43 -21.24 -11.91
N ILE A 94 -0.27 -20.87 -10.82
CA ILE A 94 -0.21 -21.58 -9.54
C ILE A 94 -0.77 -22.99 -9.70
N PHE A 95 -1.97 -23.09 -10.29
CA PHE A 95 -2.64 -24.37 -10.52
C PHE A 95 -1.84 -25.25 -11.48
N MET A 96 -1.28 -24.68 -12.55
CA MET A 96 -0.47 -25.41 -13.52
C MET A 96 0.79 -26.00 -12.88
N THR A 97 1.46 -25.21 -12.02
CA THR A 97 2.64 -25.67 -11.29
C THR A 97 2.31 -26.80 -10.30
N GLU A 98 1.20 -26.68 -9.58
CA GLU A 98 0.76 -27.71 -8.61
C GLU A 98 0.29 -29.00 -9.28
N PHE A 99 -0.49 -28.87 -10.34
CA PHE A 99 -0.92 -30.00 -11.15
C PHE A 99 0.29 -30.75 -11.71
N TYR A 100 1.30 -30.04 -12.23
CA TYR A 100 2.46 -30.69 -12.82
C TYR A 100 3.37 -31.39 -11.80
N ASN A 101 3.52 -30.81 -10.61
CA ASN A 101 4.23 -31.49 -9.52
C ASN A 101 3.53 -32.78 -9.05
N SER A 102 2.24 -32.96 -9.38
CA SER A 102 1.47 -34.17 -9.04
C SER A 102 1.50 -35.25 -10.13
N LEU A 103 1.98 -34.92 -11.34
CA LEU A 103 2.03 -35.86 -12.46
C LEU A 103 3.22 -36.81 -12.33
N LYS A 104 3.04 -38.06 -12.74
CA LYS A 104 4.14 -39.04 -12.84
C LYS A 104 4.94 -38.79 -14.13
N GLU A 105 6.21 -39.18 -14.16
CA GLU A 105 7.14 -38.92 -15.28
C GLU A 105 6.63 -39.37 -16.66
N HIS A 106 5.85 -40.46 -16.73
CA HIS A 106 5.27 -40.99 -17.97
C HIS A 106 4.04 -40.21 -18.49
N GLU A 107 3.54 -39.24 -17.72
CA GLU A 107 2.38 -38.41 -18.09
C GLU A 107 2.80 -37.07 -18.71
N VAL A 108 4.10 -36.85 -18.93
CA VAL A 108 4.65 -35.69 -19.63
C VAL A 108 4.53 -35.94 -21.13
N THR A 109 3.57 -35.28 -21.78
CA THR A 109 3.32 -35.36 -23.23
C THR A 109 3.74 -34.06 -23.92
N LYS A 110 3.97 -34.13 -25.25
CA LYS A 110 4.32 -32.98 -26.08
C LYS A 110 3.29 -31.84 -25.97
N GLU A 111 2.01 -32.18 -26.05
CA GLU A 111 0.89 -31.24 -25.93
C GLU A 111 0.91 -30.51 -24.57
N ARG A 112 1.22 -31.22 -23.48
CA ARG A 112 1.29 -30.64 -22.14
C ARG A 112 2.48 -29.70 -21.98
N LEU A 113 3.63 -30.04 -22.53
CA LEU A 113 4.79 -29.15 -22.52
C LEU A 113 4.50 -27.86 -23.30
N GLN A 114 3.79 -27.96 -24.43
CA GLN A 114 3.37 -26.80 -25.19
C GLN A 114 2.38 -25.93 -24.40
N GLU A 115 1.40 -26.55 -23.73
CA GLU A 115 0.47 -25.83 -22.86
C GLU A 115 1.20 -25.10 -21.72
N GLN A 116 2.15 -25.77 -21.06
CA GLN A 116 2.95 -25.20 -19.98
C GLN A 116 3.75 -24.00 -20.46
N ALA A 117 4.47 -24.16 -21.57
CA ALA A 117 5.26 -23.11 -22.14
C ALA A 117 4.40 -21.89 -22.53
N THR A 118 3.22 -22.14 -23.09
CA THR A 118 2.25 -21.08 -23.42
C THR A 118 1.82 -20.32 -22.17
N VAL A 119 1.49 -21.03 -21.08
CA VAL A 119 1.08 -20.42 -19.82
C VAL A 119 2.21 -19.59 -19.19
N ILE A 120 3.46 -20.06 -19.26
CA ILE A 120 4.63 -19.31 -18.77
C ILE A 120 4.80 -18.03 -19.60
N LYS A 121 4.72 -18.11 -20.93
CA LYS A 121 4.83 -16.94 -21.81
C LYS A 121 3.74 -15.92 -21.52
N GLU A 122 2.48 -16.34 -21.49
CA GLU A 122 1.34 -15.48 -21.16
C GLU A 122 1.52 -14.85 -19.77
N TYR A 123 2.05 -15.60 -18.79
CA TYR A 123 2.34 -15.07 -17.47
C TYR A 123 3.37 -13.94 -17.52
N ILE A 124 4.51 -14.14 -18.21
CA ILE A 124 5.57 -13.14 -18.34
C ILE A 124 5.03 -11.86 -19.00
N GLU A 125 4.26 -11.99 -20.08
CA GLU A 125 3.66 -10.86 -20.80
C GLU A 125 2.71 -10.08 -19.87
N ASN A 126 1.77 -10.76 -19.22
CA ASN A 126 0.82 -10.13 -18.30
C ASN A 126 1.53 -9.44 -17.11
N VAL A 127 2.57 -10.04 -16.54
CA VAL A 127 3.30 -9.43 -15.42
C VAL A 127 4.15 -8.25 -15.88
N SER A 128 4.67 -8.28 -17.11
CA SER A 128 5.39 -7.15 -17.70
C SER A 128 4.46 -5.95 -17.93
N ASP A 129 3.25 -6.18 -18.44
CA ASP A 129 2.22 -5.15 -18.60
C ASP A 129 1.80 -4.56 -17.24
N LEU A 130 1.56 -5.42 -16.24
CA LEU A 130 1.32 -5.00 -14.86
C LEU A 130 2.42 -4.06 -14.37
N PHE A 131 3.67 -4.44 -14.58
CA PHE A 131 4.82 -3.71 -14.07
C PHE A 131 4.95 -2.33 -14.73
N ALA A 132 4.70 -2.24 -16.04
CA ALA A 132 4.63 -0.98 -16.76
C ALA A 132 3.52 -0.05 -16.24
N GLU A 133 2.37 -0.62 -15.84
CA GLU A 133 1.25 0.16 -15.28
C GLU A 133 1.55 0.70 -13.87
N ILE A 134 2.24 -0.07 -13.03
CA ILE A 134 2.43 0.28 -11.61
C ILE A 134 3.77 0.97 -11.30
N VAL A 135 4.66 1.12 -12.30
CA VAL A 135 6.04 1.62 -12.11
C VAL A 135 6.14 2.93 -11.33
N ASN A 136 5.23 3.87 -11.58
CA ASN A 136 5.26 5.19 -10.92
C ASN A 136 4.71 5.16 -9.49
N ASP A 137 3.96 4.11 -9.14
CA ASP A 137 3.19 4.01 -7.91
C ASP A 137 3.80 3.03 -6.90
N VAL A 138 4.76 2.19 -7.30
CA VAL A 138 5.47 1.25 -6.43
C VAL A 138 6.69 1.93 -5.79
N ASP A 139 7.11 1.46 -4.61
CA ASP A 139 8.36 1.92 -3.99
C ASP A 139 9.60 1.31 -4.68
N LEU A 140 10.73 2.00 -4.61
CA LEU A 140 11.94 1.62 -5.37
C LEU A 140 12.44 0.21 -5.05
N LEU A 141 12.45 -0.18 -3.77
CA LEU A 141 12.94 -1.51 -3.37
C LEU A 141 12.03 -2.63 -3.87
N THR A 142 10.71 -2.43 -3.80
CA THR A 142 9.75 -3.38 -4.35
C THR A 142 9.86 -3.43 -5.87
N PHE A 143 10.06 -2.29 -6.52
CA PHE A 143 10.30 -2.20 -7.96
C PHE A 143 11.52 -3.03 -8.38
N GLU A 144 12.68 -2.81 -7.75
CA GLU A 144 13.93 -3.54 -8.07
C GLU A 144 13.77 -5.05 -7.86
N ASN A 145 13.09 -5.47 -6.78
CA ASN A 145 12.84 -6.88 -6.51
C ASN A 145 11.94 -7.55 -7.57
N ILE A 146 10.89 -6.87 -8.01
CA ILE A 146 10.01 -7.37 -9.06
C ILE A 146 10.75 -7.42 -10.40
N GLU A 147 11.47 -6.34 -10.75
CA GLU A 147 12.23 -6.27 -11.99
C GLU A 147 13.28 -7.38 -12.08
N PHE A 148 14.02 -7.64 -10.99
CA PHE A 148 14.99 -8.72 -10.94
C PHE A 148 14.36 -10.09 -11.23
N LYS A 149 13.20 -10.38 -10.62
CA LYS A 149 12.46 -11.64 -10.83
C LYS A 149 11.87 -11.74 -12.24
N ILE A 150 11.40 -10.64 -12.83
CA ILE A 150 10.90 -10.64 -14.20
C ILE A 150 12.06 -10.86 -15.19
N ARG A 151 13.22 -10.22 -14.96
CA ARG A 151 14.42 -10.42 -15.79
C ARG A 151 14.90 -11.86 -15.82
N SER A 152 14.81 -12.59 -14.70
CA SER A 152 15.17 -14.02 -14.68
C SER A 152 14.21 -14.86 -15.54
N LEU A 153 12.93 -14.48 -15.61
CA LEU A 153 11.93 -15.15 -16.45
C LEU A 153 12.05 -14.80 -17.94
N TYR A 154 12.55 -13.62 -18.31
CA TYR A 154 12.67 -13.19 -19.71
C TYR A 154 13.54 -14.12 -20.57
N GLY A 155 14.50 -14.85 -19.98
CA GLY A 155 15.28 -15.88 -20.68
C GLY A 155 14.40 -16.95 -21.34
N PHE A 156 13.22 -17.21 -20.78
CA PHE A 156 12.25 -18.16 -21.31
C PHE A 156 11.67 -17.74 -22.66
N ILE A 157 11.55 -16.44 -22.96
CA ILE A 157 10.96 -15.99 -24.24
C ILE A 157 11.78 -16.53 -25.42
N ASN A 158 13.11 -16.50 -25.32
CA ASN A 158 14.00 -17.07 -26.33
C ASN A 158 13.81 -18.59 -26.47
N HIS A 159 13.62 -19.31 -25.36
CA HIS A 159 13.36 -20.76 -25.38
C HIS A 159 12.00 -21.07 -26.01
N TYR A 160 11.01 -20.21 -25.76
CA TYR A 160 9.67 -20.33 -26.34
C TYR A 160 9.66 -20.08 -27.85
N GLU A 161 10.45 -19.15 -28.37
CA GLU A 161 10.54 -18.92 -29.83
C GLU A 161 11.05 -20.17 -30.58
N ALA A 162 11.89 -20.97 -29.94
CA ALA A 162 12.41 -22.23 -30.50
C ALA A 162 11.58 -23.47 -30.09
N ILE A 163 10.37 -23.28 -29.55
CA ILE A 163 9.60 -24.36 -28.91
C ILE A 163 9.33 -25.55 -29.82
N ASP A 164 9.00 -25.32 -31.10
CA ASP A 164 8.71 -26.40 -32.04
C ASP A 164 9.92 -27.33 -32.24
N THR A 165 11.13 -26.78 -32.21
CA THR A 165 12.37 -27.55 -32.34
C THR A 165 12.63 -28.39 -31.08
N HIS A 166 12.35 -27.83 -29.91
CA HIS A 166 12.49 -28.54 -28.62
C HIS A 166 11.43 -29.63 -28.44
N ILE A 167 10.18 -29.39 -28.86
CA ILE A 167 9.07 -30.35 -28.74
C ILE A 167 9.17 -31.49 -29.76
N GLN A 168 9.68 -31.23 -30.98
CA GLN A 168 9.86 -32.28 -31.98
C GLN A 168 10.87 -33.35 -31.51
N ASN A 169 11.97 -32.93 -30.89
CA ASN A 169 13.05 -33.78 -30.37
C ASN A 169 12.88 -34.15 -28.89
N TYR A 170 11.63 -34.20 -28.42
CA TYR A 170 11.30 -34.42 -27.01
C TYR A 170 11.84 -35.74 -26.44
N ASP A 171 12.53 -35.61 -25.31
CA ASP A 171 12.83 -36.67 -24.34
C ASP A 171 12.39 -36.18 -22.96
N SER A 172 11.82 -37.07 -22.13
CA SER A 172 11.31 -36.73 -20.78
C SER A 172 12.43 -36.23 -19.85
N ASP A 173 13.66 -36.67 -20.11
CA ASP A 173 14.86 -36.29 -19.36
C ASP A 173 15.65 -35.15 -20.03
N SER A 174 15.09 -34.53 -21.07
CA SER A 174 15.76 -33.42 -21.76
C SER A 174 15.87 -32.17 -20.88
N PHE A 175 16.96 -31.42 -21.06
CA PHE A 175 17.18 -30.12 -20.40
C PHE A 175 16.00 -29.16 -20.54
N PHE A 176 15.29 -29.20 -21.68
CA PHE A 176 14.13 -28.36 -21.93
C PHE A 176 12.96 -28.61 -20.96
N VAL A 177 12.70 -29.87 -20.60
CA VAL A 177 11.65 -30.22 -19.62
C VAL A 177 12.01 -29.72 -18.23
N PHE A 178 13.30 -29.83 -17.86
CA PHE A 178 13.81 -29.26 -16.61
C PHE A 178 13.69 -27.74 -16.59
N ASP A 179 14.02 -27.08 -17.69
CA ASP A 179 13.87 -25.62 -17.81
C ASP A 179 12.40 -25.20 -17.63
N ILE A 180 11.45 -25.87 -18.29
CA ILE A 180 10.01 -25.58 -18.12
C ILE A 180 9.58 -25.71 -16.66
N LYS A 181 10.02 -26.77 -15.95
CA LYS A 181 9.75 -26.95 -14.51
C LYS A 181 10.27 -25.78 -13.68
N ASP A 182 11.49 -25.36 -13.95
CA ASP A 182 12.13 -24.27 -13.22
C ASP A 182 11.44 -22.93 -13.50
N TYR A 183 11.11 -22.62 -14.75
CA TYR A 183 10.38 -21.41 -15.10
C TYR A 183 8.95 -21.38 -14.53
N LEU A 184 8.24 -22.51 -14.50
CA LEU A 184 6.94 -22.62 -13.79
C LEU A 184 7.09 -22.31 -12.30
N LYS A 185 8.12 -22.88 -11.66
CA LYS A 185 8.41 -22.64 -10.24
C LYS A 185 8.72 -21.16 -9.98
N GLN A 186 9.62 -20.57 -10.75
CA GLN A 186 9.96 -19.14 -10.64
C GLN A 186 8.72 -18.25 -10.86
N SER A 187 7.87 -18.58 -11.84
CA SER A 187 6.64 -17.86 -12.11
C SER A 187 5.64 -17.96 -10.96
N LYS A 188 5.51 -19.15 -10.34
CA LYS A 188 4.70 -19.35 -9.13
C LYS A 188 5.24 -18.52 -7.96
N GLU A 189 6.55 -18.50 -7.74
CA GLU A 189 7.17 -17.72 -6.67
C GLU A 189 6.93 -16.22 -6.85
N LEU A 190 7.00 -15.71 -8.08
CA LEU A 190 6.69 -14.31 -8.38
C LEU A 190 5.20 -14.01 -8.16
N GLU A 191 4.29 -14.88 -8.60
CA GLU A 191 2.85 -14.68 -8.37
C GLU A 191 2.53 -14.65 -6.87
N GLN A 192 3.11 -15.57 -6.09
CA GLN A 192 2.94 -15.59 -4.64
C GLN A 192 3.49 -14.31 -3.99
N TYR A 193 4.65 -13.83 -4.44
CA TYR A 193 5.21 -12.56 -3.98
C TYR A 193 4.27 -11.39 -4.26
N LEU A 194 3.68 -11.30 -5.47
CA LEU A 194 2.73 -10.25 -5.83
C LEU A 194 1.45 -10.30 -4.98
N VAL A 195 0.95 -11.51 -4.67
CA VAL A 195 -0.20 -11.71 -3.77
C VAL A 195 0.11 -11.23 -2.35
N VAL A 196 1.30 -11.57 -1.82
CA VAL A 196 1.74 -11.09 -0.49
C VAL A 196 1.87 -9.56 -0.49
N TYR A 197 2.46 -8.99 -1.54
CA TYR A 197 2.57 -7.55 -1.68
C TYR A 197 1.20 -6.87 -1.71
N GLN A 198 0.25 -7.40 -2.48
CA GLN A 198 -1.14 -6.92 -2.52
C GLN A 198 -1.78 -6.92 -1.11
N GLN A 199 -1.62 -8.01 -0.36
CA GLN A 199 -2.13 -8.10 1.01
C GLN A 199 -1.48 -7.07 1.93
N SER A 200 -0.17 -6.85 1.81
CA SER A 200 0.55 -5.83 2.58
C SER A 200 0.03 -4.41 2.31
N LEU A 201 -0.28 -4.09 1.04
CA LEU A 201 -0.88 -2.81 0.66
C LEU A 201 -2.30 -2.67 1.21
N LEU A 202 -3.08 -3.75 1.22
CA LEU A 202 -4.43 -3.75 1.79
C LEU A 202 -4.40 -3.45 3.30
N VAL A 203 -3.44 -4.01 4.03
CA VAL A 203 -3.22 -3.72 5.46
C VAL A 203 -2.90 -2.23 5.64
N LYS A 204 -1.91 -1.71 4.90
CA LYS A 204 -1.53 -0.28 4.93
C LYS A 204 -2.72 0.64 4.60
N TYR A 205 -3.52 0.28 3.59
CA TYR A 205 -4.74 1.02 3.23
C TYR A 205 -5.74 1.07 4.38
N ASN A 206 -6.01 -0.07 5.03
CA ASN A 206 -6.95 -0.14 6.15
C ASN A 206 -6.44 0.62 7.38
N GLU A 207 -5.14 0.58 7.66
CA GLU A 207 -4.52 1.38 8.72
C GLU A 207 -4.70 2.88 8.48
N ILE A 208 -4.40 3.37 7.28
CA ILE A 208 -4.57 4.78 6.93
C ILE A 208 -6.05 5.17 7.00
N ARG A 209 -6.94 4.34 6.45
CA ARG A 209 -8.40 4.58 6.47
C ARG A 209 -8.90 4.76 7.90
N ASN A 210 -8.48 3.89 8.82
CA ASN A 210 -8.93 3.86 10.21
C ASN A 210 -8.20 4.85 11.13
N ARG A 211 -7.03 5.40 10.72
CA ARG A 211 -6.34 6.47 11.47
C ARG A 211 -7.13 7.78 11.38
N SER A 212 -7.33 8.42 12.53
CA SER A 212 -7.88 9.78 12.56
C SER A 212 -6.87 10.79 12.00
N VAL A 213 -7.36 11.84 11.34
CA VAL A 213 -6.50 12.91 10.76
C VAL A 213 -5.63 13.56 11.84
N PHE A 214 -6.10 13.59 13.09
CA PHE A 214 -5.41 14.14 14.25
C PHE A 214 -4.32 13.23 14.85
N ARG A 215 -4.23 11.95 14.44
CA ARG A 215 -3.16 11.01 14.84
C ARG A 215 -2.06 10.88 13.79
N LEU A 216 -2.12 11.64 12.69
CA LEU A 216 -1.05 11.71 11.67
C LEU A 216 0.13 12.60 12.11
N THR A 217 0.33 12.78 13.41
CA THR A 217 1.15 13.84 13.99
C THR A 217 2.60 13.49 14.28
N ASP A 218 3.10 12.31 13.89
CA ASP A 218 4.53 12.03 14.00
C ASP A 218 5.12 11.48 12.70
N PRO A 219 6.00 12.23 12.02
CA PRO A 219 6.85 11.68 10.97
C PRO A 219 7.97 10.76 11.52
N PHE A 220 8.07 10.61 12.86
CA PHE A 220 9.14 9.87 13.52
C PHE A 220 8.67 8.71 14.43
N LYS A 221 7.36 8.42 14.50
CA LYS A 221 6.88 7.36 15.42
C LYS A 221 7.27 5.95 15.00
N ASP A 222 7.70 5.78 13.76
CA ASP A 222 8.13 4.49 13.21
C ASP A 222 9.67 4.40 13.09
N ILE A 223 10.42 5.33 13.72
CA ILE A 223 11.88 5.22 13.92
C ILE A 223 12.13 4.99 15.41
N ILE A 224 11.98 3.75 15.88
CA ILE A 224 12.69 3.06 16.98
C ILE A 224 12.23 1.60 16.95
#